data_AF-A0A0P9F8T0-F1
#
_entry.id   AF-A0A0P9F8T0-F1
#
_cell.length_a   1.000
_cell.length_b   1.000
_cell.length_c   1.000
_cell.angle_alpha   90.00
_cell.angle_beta   90.00
_cell.angle_gamma   90.00
#
_symmetry.space_group_name_H-M   'P 1'
#
loop_
_entity.id
_entity.type
_entity.pdbx_description
1 polymer ?
#
loop_
_entity_poly.entity_id
_entity_poly.type
_entity_poly.pdbx_seq_one_letter_code
_entity_poly.pdbx_strand_id
1 'polypeptide(L)' 'MCRHICPVTRVTFNEATSPHGWALAVSSARRGRLEWDADAANLLYQCADCGACQSFCVTDQPLPDAIEAAAAS' A
#
# COMPACT_ATOMS: atom_id res chain seq x y z
N MET A 1 2.01 -12.79 -6.44
CA MET A 1 2.05 -12.47 -4.99
C MET A 1 3.19 -11.50 -4.74
N CYS A 2 2.91 -10.22 -4.53
CA CYS A 2 3.87 -9.10 -4.56
C CYS A 2 4.61 -8.82 -3.23
N ARG A 3 4.25 -9.47 -2.12
CA ARG A 3 4.86 -9.25 -0.80
C ARG A 3 6.39 -9.44 -0.78
N HIS A 4 6.87 -10.49 -1.45
CA HIS A 4 8.28 -10.88 -1.41
C HIS A 4 9.22 -9.92 -2.15
N ILE A 5 8.71 -9.14 -3.11
CA ILE A 5 9.50 -8.19 -3.89
C ILE A 5 9.53 -6.79 -3.27
N CYS A 6 8.62 -6.49 -2.33
CA CYS A 6 8.57 -5.18 -1.67
C CYS A 6 9.77 -4.98 -0.74
N PRO A 7 10.63 -3.95 -0.96
CA PRO A 7 11.78 -3.70 -0.09
C PRO A 7 11.36 -3.30 1.32
N VAL A 8 10.28 -2.52 1.47
CA VAL A 8 9.78 -2.05 2.77
C VAL A 8 9.39 -3.23 3.64
N THR A 9 8.52 -4.12 3.14
CA THR A 9 8.08 -5.30 3.92
C THR A 9 9.22 -6.24 4.28
N ARG A 10 10.25 -6.34 3.43
CA ARG A 10 11.44 -7.16 3.70
C ARG A 10 12.30 -6.60 4.83
N VAL A 11 12.22 -5.31 5.11
CA VAL A 11 12.96 -4.64 6.18
C VAL A 11 12.12 -4.53 7.45
N THR A 12 10.84 -4.16 7.32
CA THR A 12 9.96 -3.94 8.47
C THR A 12 9.36 -5.22 9.03
N PHE A 13 9.26 -6.27 8.22
CA PHE A 13 8.53 -7.51 8.53
C PHE A 13 7.07 -7.27 9.00
N ASN A 14 6.51 -6.11 8.66
CA ASN A 14 5.18 -5.69 9.08
C ASN A 14 4.19 -5.76 7.91
N GLU A 15 3.12 -6.54 8.08
CA GLU A 15 2.11 -6.76 7.05
C GLU A 15 1.31 -5.48 6.72
N ALA A 16 1.15 -4.55 7.66
CA ALA A 16 0.52 -3.26 7.40
C ALA A 16 1.32 -2.41 6.38
N THR A 17 2.62 -2.69 6.25
CA THR A 17 3.54 -2.07 5.27
C THR A 17 3.87 -3.03 4.11
N SER A 18 2.95 -3.94 3.81
CA SER A 18 3.00 -4.78 2.62
C SER A 18 2.20 -4.17 1.48
N PRO A 19 2.52 -4.50 0.22
CA PRO A 19 1.67 -4.11 -0.91
C PRO A 19 0.21 -4.52 -0.71
N HIS A 20 -0.02 -5.69 -0.09
CA HIS A 20 -1.38 -6.14 0.22
C HIS A 20 -2.00 -5.33 1.38
N GLY A 21 -1.23 -5.01 2.42
CA GLY A 21 -1.66 -4.15 3.52
C GLY A 21 -2.11 -2.76 3.04
N TRP A 22 -1.29 -2.10 2.21
CA TRP A 22 -1.66 -0.82 1.61
C TRP A 22 -2.87 -0.93 0.69
N ALA A 23 -2.93 -1.95 -0.17
CA ALA A 23 -4.09 -2.18 -1.03
C ALA A 23 -5.38 -2.35 -0.22
N LEU A 24 -5.31 -3.07 0.90
CA LEU A 24 -6.43 -3.25 1.81
C LEU A 24 -6.84 -1.95 2.50
N ALA A 25 -5.89 -1.15 2.97
CA ALA A 25 -6.17 0.15 3.59
C ALA A 25 -6.87 1.09 2.60
N VAL A 26 -6.30 1.27 1.40
CA VAL A 26 -6.89 2.08 0.32
C VAL A 26 -8.27 1.55 -0.08
N SER A 27 -8.43 0.24 -0.24
CA SER A 27 -9.74 -0.36 -0.54
C SER A 27 -10.74 -0.17 0.60
N SER A 28 -10.31 -0.15 1.86
CA SER A 28 -11.19 0.04 3.01
C SER A 28 -11.67 1.48 3.08
N ALA A 29 -10.77 2.45 2.85
CA ALA A 29 -11.11 3.86 2.78
C ALA A 29 -12.10 4.16 1.65
N ARG A 30 -11.84 3.66 0.43
CA ARG A 30 -12.75 3.79 -0.71
C ARG A 30 -14.15 3.22 -0.47
N ARG A 31 -14.29 2.27 0.47
CA ARG A 31 -15.56 1.65 0.83
C ARG A 31 -16.17 2.22 2.12
N GLY A 32 -15.64 3.32 2.64
CA GLY A 32 -16.12 3.96 3.87
C GLY A 32 -15.92 3.13 5.14
N ARG A 33 -14.94 2.20 5.14
CA ARG A 33 -14.62 1.34 6.30
C ARG A 33 -13.36 1.79 7.06
N LEU A 34 -12.64 2.77 6.51
CA LEU A 34 -11.47 3.37 7.12
C LEU A 34 -11.55 4.88 6.87
N GLU A 35 -11.41 5.68 7.92
CA GLU A 35 -11.20 7.11 7.82
C GLU A 35 -9.70 7.37 7.92
N TRP A 36 -9.18 8.31 7.11
CA TRP A 36 -7.78 8.68 7.18
C TRP A 36 -7.55 9.64 8.33
N ASP A 37 -6.82 9.19 9.34
CA ASP A 37 -6.18 10.03 10.34
C ASP A 37 -4.66 10.08 10.10
N ALA A 38 -3.93 10.79 10.96
CA ALA A 38 -2.48 10.96 10.82
C ALA A 38 -1.73 9.62 10.84
N ASP A 39 -2.16 8.67 11.66
CA ASP A 39 -1.49 7.36 11.81
C ASP A 39 -1.78 6.47 10.60
N ALA A 40 -3.03 6.43 10.14
CA ALA A 40 -3.43 5.70 8.95
C ALA A 40 -2.77 6.27 7.68
N ALA A 41 -2.69 7.59 7.56
CA ALA A 41 -1.97 8.24 6.45
C ALA A 41 -0.46 7.94 6.50
N ASN A 42 0.14 7.88 7.70
CA ASN A 42 1.56 7.52 7.87
C ASN A 42 1.88 6.11 7.38
N LEU A 43 0.91 5.19 7.27
CA LEU A 43 1.13 3.91 6.59
C LEU A 43 1.44 4.10 5.12
N LEU A 44 0.74 4.99 4.41
CA LEU A 44 0.94 5.24 2.98
C LEU A 44 2.32 5.83 2.71
N TYR A 45 2.77 6.76 3.57
CA TYR A 45 4.09 7.40 3.46
C TYR A 45 5.28 6.46 3.69
N GLN A 46 5.04 5.24 4.20
CA GLN A 46 6.10 4.22 4.30
C GLN A 46 6.36 3.49 2.98
N CYS A 47 5.56 3.71 1.94
CA CYS A 47 5.85 3.20 0.61
C CYS A 47 7.09 3.89 0.04
N ALA A 48 8.03 3.11 -0.51
CA ALA A 48 9.25 3.63 -1.15
C ALA A 48 9.05 4.05 -2.62
N ASP A 49 7.79 4.07 -3.10
CA ASP A 49 7.39 4.42 -4.47
C ASP A 49 8.21 3.75 -5.60
N CYS A 50 8.65 2.51 -5.37
CA CYS A 50 9.56 1.82 -6.27
C CYS A 50 8.88 1.06 -7.42
N GLY A 51 7.55 0.95 -7.42
CA GLY A 51 6.77 0.21 -8.42
C GLY A 51 6.98 -1.32 -8.47
N ALA A 52 7.94 -1.89 -7.73
CA ALA A 52 8.34 -3.30 -7.85
C ALA A 52 7.21 -4.30 -7.57
N CYS A 53 6.21 -3.91 -6.77
CA CYS A 53 5.04 -4.74 -6.48
C CYS A 53 4.20 -5.04 -7.73
N GLN A 54 4.24 -4.18 -8.76
CA GLN A 54 3.47 -4.35 -10.01
C GLN A 54 3.91 -5.60 -10.76
N SER A 55 5.22 -5.89 -10.82
CA SER A 55 5.79 -7.03 -11.55
C SER A 55 5.28 -8.41 -11.06
N PHE A 56 4.68 -8.47 -9.87
CA PHE A 56 4.14 -9.70 -9.27
C PHE A 56 2.68 -9.57 -8.85
N CYS A 57 1.98 -8.55 -9.36
CA CYS A 57 0.56 -8.31 -9.10
C CYS A 57 -0.30 -9.24 -9.94
N VAL A 58 -1.06 -10.14 -9.30
CA VAL A 58 -1.89 -11.14 -10.00
C VAL A 58 -3.19 -10.54 -10.55
N THR A 59 -3.63 -9.44 -9.96
CA THR A 59 -4.89 -8.75 -10.28
C THR A 59 -4.69 -7.50 -11.12
N ASP A 60 -3.44 -7.22 -11.50
CA ASP A 60 -3.00 -6.07 -12.29
C ASP A 60 -3.55 -4.72 -11.78
N GLN A 61 -3.73 -4.60 -10.46
CA GLN A 61 -4.19 -3.37 -9.84
C GLN A 61 -3.05 -2.35 -9.77
N PRO A 62 -3.27 -1.08 -10.14
CA PRO A 62 -2.25 -0.03 -10.12
C PRO A 62 -2.04 0.48 -8.69
N LEU A 63 -1.41 -0.34 -7.84
CA LEU A 63 -1.23 -0.03 -6.44
C LEU A 63 -0.36 1.23 -6.19
N PRO A 64 0.76 1.46 -6.89
CA PRO A 64 1.56 2.68 -6.69
C PRO A 64 0.71 3.95 -6.86
N ASP A 65 0.01 4.07 -8.00
CA ASP A 65 -0.89 5.19 -8.29
C ASP A 65 -2.00 5.33 -7.23
N ALA A 66 -2.53 4.19 -6.75
CA ALA A 66 -3.57 4.20 -5.73
C ALA A 66 -3.07 4.66 -4.36
N ILE A 67 -1.81 4.41 -4.01
CA ILE A 67 -1.17 4.91 -2.78
C ILE A 67 -0.90 6.41 -2.92
N GLU A 68 -0.33 6.86 -4.04
CA GLU A 68 -0.07 8.28 -4.30
C GLU A 68 -1.36 9.10 -4.19
N ALA A 69 -2.41 8.66 -4.88
CA ALA A 69 -3.71 9.33 -4.85
C ALA A 69 -4.34 9.38 -3.44
N ALA A 70 -4.13 8.36 -2.63
CA ALA A 70 -4.64 8.31 -1.26
C ALA A 70 -3.77 9.11 -0.27
N ALA A 71 -2.47 9.29 -0.55
CA ALA A 71 -1.59 10.10 0.29
C ALA A 71 -1.80 11.61 0.07
N ALA A 72 -2.31 12.01 -1.10
CA ALA A 72 -2.58 13.39 -1.47
C ALA A 72 -3.95 13.94 -0.98
N SER A 73 -4.81 13.10 -0.38
CA SER A 73 -6.15 13.45 0.11
C SER A 73 -6.15 13.82 1.58
#